data_AF-A0A965GI13-F1
#
_entry.id   AF-A0A965GI13-F1
#
_cell.length_a   1.000
_cell.length_b   1.000
_cell.length_c   1.000
_cell.angle_alpha   90.00
_cell.angle_beta   90.00
_cell.angle_gamma   90.00
#
_symmetry.space_group_name_H-M   'P 1'
#
loop_
_entity.id
_entity.type
_entity.pdbx_description
1 polymer ?
#
loop_
_entity_poly.entity_id
_entity_poly.type
_entity_poly.pdbx_seq_one_letter_code
_entity_poly.pdbx_strand_id
1 'polypeptide(L)'
;MKLFFAPNAERPQARQRREAKAQKLCLSCSVQADCLEFAHEHHEYGYWGGESEEQRHLAGFTVAAPIGIRARHLRKPLMDN
;
A
#
# COMPACT_ATOMS: atom_id res chain seq x y z
N MET A 1 -2.23 16.66 4.06
CA MET A 1 -1.14 15.67 3.96
C MET A 1 -1.44 14.74 2.77
N LYS A 2 -0.76 14.85 1.62
CA LYS A 2 -1.08 14.08 0.38
C LYS A 2 0.03 13.13 -0.06
N LEU A 3 1.02 12.87 0.80
CA LEU A 3 2.21 12.08 0.47
C LEU A 3 1.96 10.58 0.67
N PHE A 4 1.46 10.21 1.84
CA PHE A 4 1.20 8.81 2.18
C PHE A 4 -0.09 8.27 1.55
N PHE A 5 -1.06 9.14 1.24
CA PHE A 5 -2.34 8.74 0.65
C PHE A 5 -2.44 9.22 -0.79
N ALA A 6 -2.86 8.32 -1.68
CA ALA A 6 -3.02 8.65 -3.10
C ALA A 6 -4.17 9.65 -3.30
N PRO A 7 -4.02 10.67 -4.16
CA PRO A 7 -5.14 11.49 -4.59
C PRO A 7 -6.05 10.72 -5.56
N ASN A 8 -7.30 11.17 -5.66
CA ASN A 8 -8.25 10.65 -6.65
C ASN A 8 -7.67 10.72 -8.07
N ALA A 9 -7.87 9.65 -8.85
CA ALA A 9 -7.41 9.53 -10.23
C ALA A 9 -5.89 9.77 -10.44
N GLU A 10 -5.06 9.39 -9.46
CA GLU A 10 -3.60 9.49 -9.57
C GLU A 10 -3.06 8.66 -10.75
N ARG A 11 -2.31 9.32 -11.65
CA ARG A 11 -1.61 8.65 -12.76
C ARG A 11 -0.46 7.76 -12.23
N PRO A 12 -0.16 6.60 -12.84
CA PRO A 12 0.88 5.68 -12.35
C PRO A 12 2.26 6.32 -12.13
N GLN A 13 2.71 7.19 -13.04
CA GLN A 13 4.00 7.87 -12.88
C GLN A 13 4.00 8.87 -11.70
N ALA A 14 2.86 9.50 -11.41
CA ALA A 14 2.74 10.40 -10.26
C ALA A 14 2.79 9.60 -8.95
N ARG A 15 2.13 8.44 -8.93
CA ARG A 15 2.19 7.47 -7.83
C ARG A 15 3.60 7.03 -7.51
N GLN A 16 4.35 6.56 -8.50
CA GLN A 16 5.76 6.15 -8.31
C GLN A 16 6.60 7.26 -7.68
N ARG A 17 6.46 8.50 -8.14
CA ARG A 17 7.17 9.65 -7.57
C ARG A 17 6.74 9.96 -6.14
N ARG A 18 5.44 9.81 -5.82
CA ARG A 18 4.90 10.04 -4.48
C ARG A 18 5.38 8.97 -3.50
N GLU A 19 5.29 7.70 -3.89
CA GLU A 19 5.73 6.56 -3.08
C GLU A 19 7.24 6.59 -2.87
N ALA A 20 8.05 6.93 -3.88
CA ALA A 20 9.49 7.11 -3.70
C ALA A 20 9.83 8.24 -2.70
N LYS A 21 9.00 9.29 -2.62
CA LYS A 21 9.16 10.34 -1.59
C LYS A 21 8.73 9.85 -0.20
N ALA A 22 7.64 9.10 -0.10
CA ALA A 22 7.17 8.51 1.15
C ALA A 22 8.20 7.51 1.70
N GLN A 23 8.75 6.65 0.85
CA GLN A 23 9.80 5.68 1.18
C GLN A 23 10.99 6.35 1.85
N LYS A 24 11.50 7.45 1.29
CA LYS A 24 12.64 8.19 1.87
C LYS A 24 12.38 8.65 3.30
N LEU A 25 11.14 9.02 3.63
CA LEU A 25 10.78 9.41 5.00
C LEU A 25 10.62 8.20 5.91
N CYS A 26 10.02 7.11 5.42
CA CYS A 26 9.87 5.88 6.17
C CYS A 26 11.23 5.28 6.58
N LEU A 27 12.24 5.34 5.70
CA LEU A 27 13.57 4.78 5.96
C LEU A 27 14.31 5.46 7.13
N SER A 28 13.92 6.69 7.52
CA SER A 28 14.47 7.39 8.68
C SER A 28 13.56 7.34 9.90
N CYS A 29 12.43 6.64 9.83
CA CYS A 29 11.43 6.60 10.89
C CYS A 29 11.77 5.54 11.93
N SER A 30 11.89 5.94 13.21
CA SER A 30 12.23 5.02 14.31
C SER A 30 11.16 3.97 14.61
N VAL A 31 9.91 4.21 14.20
CA VAL A 31 8.75 3.33 14.43
C VAL A 31 8.31 2.63 13.15
N GLN A 32 9.21 2.48 12.17
CA GLN A 32 8.89 1.88 10.87
C GLN A 32 8.28 0.47 11.02
N ALA A 33 8.83 -0.36 11.91
CA ALA A 33 8.37 -1.72 12.15
C ALA A 33 6.94 -1.74 12.72
N ASP A 34 6.69 -1.04 13.82
CA ASP A 34 5.37 -0.95 14.45
C ASP A 34 4.32 -0.38 13.48
N CYS A 35 4.72 0.61 12.67
CA CYS A 35 3.87 1.21 11.63
C CYS A 35 3.50 0.22 10.52
N LEU A 36 4.43 -0.68 10.17
CA LEU A 36 4.21 -1.74 9.18
C LEU A 36 3.23 -2.79 9.73
N GLU A 37 3.48 -3.28 10.93
CA GLU A 37 2.66 -4.28 11.61
C GLU A 37 1.22 -3.77 11.78
N PHE A 38 1.07 -2.52 12.24
CA PHE A 38 -0.25 -1.90 12.36
C PHE A 38 -1.00 -1.89 11.02
N ALA A 39 -0.34 -1.51 9.93
CA ALA A 39 -0.97 -1.45 8.61
C ALA A 39 -1.33 -2.83 8.05
N HIS A 40 -0.56 -3.87 8.41
CA HIS A 40 -0.87 -5.27 8.09
C HIS A 40 -2.11 -5.76 8.81
N GLU A 41 -2.22 -5.51 10.12
CA GLU A 41 -3.34 -5.95 10.94
C GLU A 41 -4.65 -5.24 10.59
N HIS A 42 -4.58 -3.94 10.30
CA HIS A 42 -5.76 -3.09 10.13
C HIS A 42 -6.15 -2.88 8.66
N HIS A 43 -5.40 -3.45 7.72
CA HIS A 43 -5.61 -3.31 6.28
C HIS A 43 -5.69 -1.83 5.84
N GLU A 44 -4.72 -1.03 6.29
CA GLU A 44 -4.71 0.42 6.06
C GLU A 44 -4.43 0.79 4.59
N TYR A 45 -5.08 1.86 4.12
CA TYR A 45 -4.83 2.43 2.79
C TYR A 45 -3.64 3.39 2.80
N GLY A 46 -2.93 3.50 1.68
CA GLY A 46 -1.78 4.41 1.51
C GLY A 46 -0.42 3.73 1.67
N TYR A 47 0.60 4.54 1.93
CA TYR A 47 1.98 4.08 2.12
C TYR A 47 2.29 4.04 3.62
N TRP A 48 2.66 2.88 4.13
CA TRP A 48 2.85 2.62 5.56
C TRP A 48 4.07 1.73 5.78
N GLY A 49 4.87 2.03 6.80
CA GLY A 49 5.99 1.16 7.21
C GLY A 49 7.05 0.85 6.14
N GLY A 50 7.07 1.57 5.02
CA GLY A 50 7.94 1.26 3.88
C GLY A 50 7.27 0.48 2.74
N GLU A 51 5.96 0.24 2.81
CA GLU A 51 5.17 -0.50 1.81
C GLU A 51 4.02 0.34 1.23
N SER A 52 3.83 0.23 -0.09
CA SER A 52 2.60 0.64 -0.77
C SER A 52 1.49 -0.40 -0.59
N GLU A 53 0.26 -0.04 -0.95
CA GLU A 53 -0.87 -0.98 -0.96
C GLU A 53 -0.64 -2.17 -1.90
N GLU A 54 0.02 -1.95 -3.03
CA GLU A 54 0.40 -3.01 -3.98
C GLU A 54 1.42 -3.97 -3.35
N GLN A 55 2.43 -3.45 -2.66
CA GLN A 55 3.41 -4.27 -1.97
C GLN A 55 2.76 -5.09 -0.85
N ARG A 56 1.90 -4.46 -0.04
CA ARG A 56 1.11 -5.16 0.99
C ARG A 56 0.22 -6.25 0.39
N HIS A 57 -0.44 -5.99 -0.74
CA HIS A 57 -1.24 -6.99 -1.45
C HIS A 57 -0.40 -8.20 -1.87
N LEU A 58 0.78 -7.98 -2.47
CA LEU A 58 1.69 -9.05 -2.87
C LEU A 58 2.25 -9.84 -1.68
N ALA A 59 2.38 -9.22 -0.52
CA ALA A 59 2.76 -9.87 0.74
C ALA A 59 1.62 -10.62 1.44
N GLY A 60 0.38 -10.52 0.93
CA GLY A 60 -0.81 -11.18 1.48
C GLY A 60 -1.66 -10.31 2.41
N PHE A 61 -1.21 -9.09 2.74
CA PHE A 61 -1.91 -8.12 3.59
C PHE A 61 -2.81 -7.19 2.76
N THR A 62 -3.79 -7.78 2.08
CA THR A 62 -4.59 -7.10 1.04
C THR A 62 -5.65 -6.19 1.65
N VAL A 63 -5.68 -4.91 1.21
CA VAL A 63 -6.84 -4.01 1.44
C VAL A 63 -7.96 -4.31 0.43
N ALA A 64 -9.19 -3.85 0.69
CA ALA A 64 -10.34 -4.21 -0.16
C ALA A 64 -10.20 -3.80 -1.64
N ALA A 65 -9.53 -2.68 -1.92
CA ALA A 65 -9.27 -2.18 -3.28
C ALA A 65 -7.88 -1.57 -3.39
N PRO A 66 -6.81 -2.38 -3.50
CA PRO A 66 -5.44 -1.87 -3.49
C PRO A 66 -5.14 -1.11 -4.77
N ILE A 67 -4.54 0.06 -4.60
CA ILE A 67 -4.11 0.90 -5.70
C ILE A 67 -2.95 0.24 -6.44
N GLY A 68 -3.02 0.22 -7.78
CA GLY A 68 -1.98 -0.36 -8.64
C GLY A 68 -2.29 -1.77 -9.11
N ILE A 69 -3.19 -2.47 -8.44
CA ILE A 69 -3.63 -3.79 -8.87
C ILE A 69 -4.79 -3.66 -9.85
N ARG A 70 -4.65 -4.28 -11.03
CA ARG A 70 -5.78 -4.38 -11.97
C ARG A 70 -6.87 -5.25 -11.35
N ALA A 71 -8.13 -4.83 -11.45
CA ALA A 71 -9.29 -5.55 -10.89
C ALA A 71 -9.36 -7.05 -11.25
N ARG A 72 -8.84 -7.44 -12.42
CA ARG A 72 -8.77 -8.86 -12.81
C ARG A 72 -7.92 -9.73 -11.87
N HIS A 73 -6.91 -9.14 -11.21
CA HIS A 73 -5.99 -9.84 -10.31
C HIS A 73 -6.49 -9.84 -8.86
N LEU A 74 -7.52 -9.05 -8.53
CA LEU A 74 -8.17 -9.06 -7.21
C LEU A 74 -9.11 -10.24 -7.01
N ARG A 75 -9.47 -10.94 -8.10
CA ARG A 75 -10.26 -12.17 -8.01
C ARG A 75 -9.39 -13.26 -7.42
N LYS A 76 -9.40 -13.42 -6.10
CA LYS A 76 -9.12 -14.72 -5.50
C LYS A 76 -10.13 -15.71 -6.12
N PRO A 77 -9.72 -16.88 -6.62
CA PRO A 77 -10.69 -17.96 -6.77
C PRO A 77 -11.32 -18.13 -5.39
N LEU A 78 -12.65 -18.10 -5.34
CA LEU A 78 -13.37 -18.64 -4.20
C LEU A 78 -12.77 -20.04 -4.00
N MET A 79 -12.06 -20.23 -2.89
CA MET A 79 -11.65 -21.56 -2.48
C MET A 79 -12.97 -22.26 -2.11
N ASP A 80 -13.53 -22.98 -3.09
CA ASP A 80 -14.67 -23.86 -2.87
C ASP A 80 -14.24 -24.92 -1.84
N ASN A 81 -15.03 -25.03 -0.78
CA ASN A 81 -14.89 -26.01 0.29
C ASN A 81 -15.41 -27.39 -0.14
#